data_AF-A0A1V4YGA6-F1
#
_entry.id   AF-A0A1V4YGA6-F1
#
_cell.length_a   1.000
_cell.length_b   1.000
_cell.length_c   1.000
_cell.angle_alpha   90.00
_cell.angle_beta   90.00
_cell.angle_gamma   90.00
#
_symmetry.space_group_name_H-M   'P 1'
#
loop_
_entity.id
_entity.type
_entity.pdbx_description
1 polymer ?
#
loop_
_entity_poly.entity_id
_entity_poly.type
_entity_poly.pdbx_seq_one_letter_code
_entity_poly.pdbx_strand_id
1 'polypeptide(L)'
;MHRESVSEFKRKPLQEISDIEDADEILEAARLAPSATNHQAWFFTGNKSIIHTYFLKPNFFRGILGGKYIPIDVGIAIYHLKLATEHFDKKTEIVMDKTAPDYSSKGYEYVASLKLE
;
A
#
# COMPACT_ATOMS: atom_id res chain seq x y z
N MET A 1 -5.40 -15.23 -16.27
CA MET A 1 -6.48 -14.24 -16.48
C MET A 1 -5.82 -12.97 -17.00
N HIS A 2 -5.97 -12.68 -18.29
CA HIS A 2 -5.58 -11.40 -18.87
C HIS A 2 -6.71 -10.40 -18.60
N ARG A 3 -6.39 -9.16 -18.23
CA ARG A 3 -7.37 -8.09 -18.01
C ARG A 3 -7.18 -7.05 -19.11
N GLU A 4 -8.28 -6.57 -19.67
CA GLU A 4 -8.29 -5.59 -20.77
C GLU A 4 -8.68 -4.19 -20.27
N SER A 5 -9.35 -4.09 -19.11
CA SER A 5 -9.78 -2.84 -18.48
C SER A 5 -9.52 -2.77 -16.98
N VAL A 6 -9.35 -1.54 -16.46
CA VAL A 6 -9.28 -1.25 -15.01
C VAL A 6 -10.56 -1.70 -14.28
N SER A 7 -11.71 -1.69 -14.94
CA SER A 7 -13.00 -2.11 -14.35
C SER A 7 -13.05 -3.60 -14.01
N GLU A 8 -12.16 -4.42 -14.56
CA GLU A 8 -12.07 -5.86 -14.25
C GLU A 8 -11.36 -6.14 -12.92
N PHE A 9 -10.68 -5.14 -12.36
CA PHE A 9 -9.98 -5.27 -11.09
C PHE A 9 -10.97 -5.15 -9.93
N LYS A 10 -11.20 -6.27 -9.22
CA LYS A 10 -11.91 -6.25 -7.94
C LYS A 10 -10.97 -5.68 -6.88
N ARG A 11 -11.13 -4.39 -6.58
CA ARG A 11 -10.27 -3.65 -5.66
C ARG A 11 -11.07 -2.81 -4.68
N LYS A 12 -10.51 -2.63 -3.48
CA LYS A 12 -11.04 -1.67 -2.50
C LYS A 12 -11.06 -0.26 -3.09
N PRO A 13 -11.97 0.62 -2.65
CA PRO A 13 -11.91 2.04 -2.97
C PRO A 13 -10.66 2.68 -2.34
N LEU A 14 -10.19 3.80 -2.89
CA LEU A 14 -8.97 4.48 -2.42
C LEU A 14 -9.05 4.85 -0.93
N GLN A 15 -10.22 5.28 -0.47
CA GLN A 15 -10.48 5.69 0.92
C GLN A 15 -10.36 4.53 1.94
N GLU A 16 -10.41 3.29 1.48
CA GLU A 16 -10.18 2.12 2.35
C GLU A 16 -8.70 1.74 2.44
N ILE A 17 -7.85 2.24 1.55
CA ILE A 17 -6.42 1.94 1.50
C ILE A 17 -5.53 3.16 1.75
N SER A 18 -6.10 4.37 1.84
CA SER A 18 -5.34 5.57 2.14
C SER A 18 -6.20 6.69 2.71
N ASP A 19 -5.58 7.57 3.49
CA ASP A 19 -6.11 8.85 3.95
C ASP A 19 -5.38 10.06 3.34
N ILE A 20 -4.51 9.84 2.34
CA ILE A 20 -3.77 10.92 1.68
C ILE A 20 -4.67 11.62 0.67
N GLU A 21 -4.77 12.95 0.79
CA GLU A 21 -5.48 13.80 -0.16
C GLU A 21 -4.58 14.13 -1.38
N ASP A 22 -5.20 14.36 -2.54
CA ASP A 22 -4.54 14.76 -3.80
C ASP A 22 -3.44 13.79 -4.29
N ALA A 23 -3.55 12.49 -4.02
CA ALA A 23 -2.58 11.46 -4.42
C ALA A 23 -3.19 10.32 -5.26
N ASP A 24 -4.41 10.51 -5.76
CA ASP A 24 -5.20 9.47 -6.45
C ASP A 24 -4.43 8.80 -7.59
N GLU A 25 -3.67 9.56 -8.39
CA GLU A 25 -2.95 9.04 -9.56
C GLU A 25 -1.86 8.02 -9.17
N ILE A 26 -1.10 8.28 -8.11
CA ILE A 26 -0.06 7.35 -7.63
C ILE A 26 -0.64 6.23 -6.77
N LEU A 27 -1.69 6.52 -5.99
CA LEU A 27 -2.38 5.53 -5.17
C LEU A 27 -3.13 4.51 -6.01
N GLU A 28 -3.64 4.88 -7.18
CA GLU A 28 -4.31 3.96 -8.11
C GLU A 28 -3.38 2.84 -8.57
N ALA A 29 -2.10 3.16 -8.86
CA ALA A 29 -1.11 2.14 -9.22
C ALA A 29 -0.90 1.12 -8.10
N ALA A 30 -0.81 1.59 -6.85
CA ALA A 30 -0.70 0.72 -5.67
C ALA A 30 -2.00 -0.07 -5.42
N ARG A 31 -3.16 0.53 -5.65
CA ARG A 31 -4.47 -0.11 -5.55
C ARG A 31 -4.60 -1.28 -6.53
N LEU A 32 -4.08 -1.14 -7.75
CA LEU A 32 -4.15 -2.17 -8.78
C LEU A 32 -3.16 -3.33 -8.58
N ALA A 33 -2.17 -3.17 -7.69
CA ALA A 33 -1.19 -4.20 -7.37
C ALA A 33 -1.85 -5.56 -7.04
N PRO A 34 -1.21 -6.69 -7.41
CA PRO A 34 -1.71 -8.02 -7.05
C PRO A 34 -1.51 -8.28 -5.56
N SER A 35 -2.35 -9.17 -5.01
CA SER A 35 -2.17 -9.69 -3.65
C SER A 35 -2.66 -11.12 -3.54
N ALA A 36 -2.09 -11.91 -2.61
CA ALA A 36 -2.60 -13.23 -2.27
C ALA A 36 -4.08 -13.12 -1.86
N THR A 37 -4.90 -14.03 -2.42
CA THR A 37 -6.35 -14.12 -2.19
C THR A 37 -7.11 -12.78 -2.31
N ASN A 38 -6.54 -11.81 -3.05
CA ASN A 38 -7.06 -10.46 -3.22
C ASN A 38 -7.31 -9.69 -1.90
N HIS A 39 -6.58 -10.00 -0.83
CA HIS A 39 -6.74 -9.40 0.50
C HIS A 39 -6.51 -7.88 0.55
N GLN A 40 -5.57 -7.34 -0.25
CA GLN A 40 -5.27 -5.90 -0.31
C GLN A 40 -5.12 -5.30 1.10
N ALA A 41 -4.19 -5.86 1.87
CA ALA A 41 -4.05 -5.57 3.29
C ALA A 41 -3.24 -4.30 3.57
N TRP A 42 -2.78 -3.58 2.54
CA TRP A 42 -2.00 -2.36 2.68
C TRP A 42 -2.85 -1.14 3.05
N PHE A 43 -2.22 -0.20 3.75
CA PHE A 43 -2.75 1.13 4.03
C PHE A 43 -1.64 2.17 3.92
N PHE A 44 -1.94 3.31 3.28
CA PHE A 44 -0.99 4.39 3.01
C PHE A 44 -1.44 5.69 3.68
N THR A 45 -0.54 6.33 4.44
CA THR A 45 -0.79 7.63 5.08
C THR A 45 0.45 8.50 4.99
N GLY A 46 0.31 9.81 5.09
CA GLY A 46 1.45 10.72 5.02
C GLY A 46 1.11 12.02 4.28
N ASN A 47 2.08 12.53 3.53
CA ASN A 47 1.98 13.80 2.83
C ASN A 47 2.86 13.80 1.57
N LYS A 48 3.05 14.99 0.97
CA LYS A 48 3.78 15.17 -0.29
C LYS A 48 5.28 14.85 -0.25
N SER A 49 5.89 14.74 0.94
CA SER A 49 7.32 14.38 1.08
C SER A 49 7.55 12.96 1.57
N ILE A 50 6.55 12.34 2.20
CA ILE A 50 6.67 10.97 2.71
C ILE A 50 5.33 10.26 2.78
N ILE A 51 5.32 9.00 2.32
CA ILE A 51 4.17 8.11 2.42
C ILE A 51 4.57 6.90 3.27
N HIS A 52 3.95 6.75 4.42
CA HIS A 52 4.10 5.60 5.31
C HIS A 52 3.19 4.46 4.86
N THR A 53 3.74 3.26 4.79
CA THR A 53 3.03 2.04 4.39
C THR A 53 2.85 1.11 5.59
N TYR A 54 1.62 0.64 5.76
CA TYR A 54 1.23 -0.29 6.81
C TYR A 54 0.52 -1.50 6.22
N PHE A 55 0.38 -2.56 7.01
CA PHE A 55 -0.57 -3.63 6.72
C PHE A 55 -1.52 -3.86 7.89
N LEU A 56 -2.77 -4.21 7.57
CA LEU A 56 -3.77 -4.62 8.56
C LEU A 56 -3.43 -6.04 9.04
N LYS A 57 -3.22 -6.22 10.35
CA LYS A 57 -2.93 -7.54 10.92
C LYS A 57 -4.10 -8.49 10.66
N PRO A 58 -3.85 -9.71 10.14
CA PRO A 58 -4.90 -10.68 9.96
C PRO A 58 -5.41 -11.14 11.34
N ASN A 59 -6.72 -11.20 11.50
CA ASN A 59 -7.32 -11.89 12.65
C ASN A 59 -6.88 -13.37 12.66
N PHE A 60 -6.79 -13.98 13.84
CA PHE A 60 -6.27 -15.34 14.05
C PHE A 60 -6.74 -16.39 13.02
N PHE A 61 -8.04 -16.36 12.66
CA PHE A 61 -8.63 -17.26 11.66
C PHE A 61 -8.20 -16.98 10.20
N ARG A 62 -7.89 -15.72 9.83
CA ARG A 62 -7.35 -15.35 8.50
C ARG A 62 -5.84 -15.58 8.38
N GLY A 63 -5.13 -15.68 9.50
CA GLY A 63 -3.68 -15.83 9.55
C GLY A 63 -3.16 -17.17 8.99
N ILE A 64 -3.95 -18.25 9.09
CA ILE A 64 -3.49 -19.62 8.82
C ILE A 64 -3.22 -19.89 7.32
N LEU A 65 -3.92 -19.22 6.40
CA LEU A 65 -3.74 -19.43 4.95
C LEU A 65 -3.19 -18.21 4.19
N GLY A 66 -3.41 -16.99 4.68
CA GLY A 66 -3.05 -15.75 3.96
C GLY A 66 -2.03 -14.85 4.66
N GLY A 67 -1.80 -15.02 5.96
CA GLY A 67 -0.98 -14.09 6.75
C GLY A 67 0.48 -14.03 6.32
N LYS A 68 1.04 -15.16 5.87
CA LYS A 68 2.45 -15.27 5.45
C LYS A 68 2.79 -14.39 4.24
N TYR A 69 1.83 -14.14 3.36
CA TYR A 69 2.07 -13.38 2.12
C TYR A 69 1.84 -11.88 2.28
N ILE A 70 1.22 -11.43 3.38
CA ILE A 70 0.86 -10.01 3.58
C ILE A 70 2.08 -9.09 3.43
N PRO A 71 3.25 -9.36 4.05
CA PRO A 71 4.41 -8.50 3.86
C PRO A 71 4.90 -8.44 2.40
N ILE A 72 4.78 -9.55 1.65
CA ILE A 72 5.15 -9.61 0.24
C ILE A 72 4.18 -8.79 -0.60
N ASP A 73 2.87 -8.97 -0.39
CA ASP A 73 1.82 -8.21 -1.07
C ASP A 73 1.98 -6.70 -0.85
N VAL A 74 2.28 -6.29 0.38
CA VAL A 74 2.50 -4.89 0.74
C VAL A 74 3.80 -4.36 0.13
N GLY A 75 4.85 -5.19 0.07
CA GLY A 75 6.07 -4.89 -0.67
C GLY A 75 5.84 -4.64 -2.16
N ILE A 76 4.96 -5.42 -2.79
CA ILE A 76 4.56 -5.20 -4.19
C ILE A 76 3.80 -3.87 -4.33
N ALA A 77 2.88 -3.58 -3.40
CA ALA A 77 2.07 -2.37 -3.44
C ALA A 77 2.91 -1.09 -3.25
N ILE A 78 3.82 -1.03 -2.27
CA ILE A 78 4.72 0.12 -2.09
C ILE A 78 5.66 0.29 -3.29
N TYR A 79 6.06 -0.78 -3.96
CA TYR A 79 6.87 -0.68 -5.17
C TYR A 79 6.09 -0.16 -6.38
N HIS A 80 4.80 -0.50 -6.51
CA HIS A 80 3.93 0.13 -7.52
C HIS A 80 3.76 1.63 -7.24
N LEU A 81 3.57 2.01 -5.97
CA LEU A 81 3.52 3.41 -5.55
C LEU A 81 4.81 4.14 -5.94
N LYS A 82 5.97 3.53 -5.65
CA LYS A 82 7.29 4.04 -6.03
C LYS A 82 7.37 4.32 -7.53
N LEU A 83 7.11 3.32 -8.36
CA LEU A 83 7.21 3.44 -9.83
C LEU A 83 6.23 4.48 -10.39
N ALA A 84 5.01 4.55 -9.85
CA ALA A 84 4.03 5.56 -10.26
C ALA A 84 4.50 6.96 -9.89
N THR A 85 5.09 7.13 -8.71
CA THR A 85 5.62 8.43 -8.29
C THR A 85 6.80 8.85 -9.18
N GLU A 86 7.71 7.92 -9.49
CA GLU A 86 8.83 8.16 -10.41
C GLU A 86 8.39 8.44 -11.84
N HIS A 87 7.24 7.89 -12.28
CA HIS A 87 6.64 8.23 -13.57
C HIS A 87 6.25 9.71 -13.66
N PHE A 88 5.94 10.36 -12.53
CA PHE A 88 5.67 11.79 -12.42
C PHE A 88 6.93 12.61 -12.05
N ASP A 89 8.10 12.16 -12.50
CA ASP A 89 9.41 12.86 -12.37
C ASP A 89 9.87 13.14 -10.93
N LYS A 90 9.34 12.41 -9.94
CA LYS A 90 9.80 12.47 -8.55
C LYS A 90 10.91 11.49 -8.28
N LYS A 91 11.89 11.89 -7.47
CA LYS A 91 12.86 10.93 -6.93
C LYS A 91 12.25 10.28 -5.71
N THR A 92 12.53 8.98 -5.54
CA THR A 92 11.96 8.21 -4.44
C THR A 92 12.97 7.31 -3.77
N GLU A 93 12.78 7.12 -2.47
CA GLU A 93 13.57 6.19 -1.66
C GLU A 93 12.66 5.43 -0.70
N ILE A 94 12.79 4.10 -0.65
CA ILE A 94 12.13 3.30 0.39
C ILE A 94 13.04 3.29 1.62
N VAL A 95 12.52 3.76 2.75
CA VAL A 95 13.26 3.90 4.01
C VAL A 95 12.48 3.31 5.19
N MET A 96 13.21 2.95 6.24
CA MET A 96 12.62 2.67 7.55
C MET A 96 12.58 3.96 8.36
N ASP A 97 11.41 4.57 8.47
CA ASP A 97 11.21 5.80 9.22
C ASP A 97 10.81 5.50 10.66
N LYS A 98 11.71 5.79 11.60
CA LYS A 98 11.48 5.62 13.04
C LYS A 98 10.46 6.60 13.61
N THR A 99 10.09 7.63 12.85
CA THR A 99 9.09 8.64 13.23
C THR A 99 7.70 8.37 12.65
N ALA A 100 7.52 7.24 11.93
CA ALA A 100 6.23 6.85 11.40
C ALA A 100 5.15 6.80 12.50
N PRO A 101 3.95 7.36 12.27
CA PRO A 101 2.87 7.33 13.24
C PRO A 101 2.52 5.90 13.69
N ASP A 102 2.19 5.73 14.98
CA ASP A 102 1.73 4.43 15.48
C ASP A 102 0.24 4.23 15.18
N TYR A 103 -0.06 3.22 14.35
CA TYR A 103 -1.42 2.80 14.01
C TYR A 103 -1.80 1.44 14.62
N SER A 104 -1.04 0.95 15.60
CA SER A 104 -1.26 -0.33 16.27
C SER A 104 -2.65 -0.43 16.93
N SER A 105 -3.16 0.68 17.48
CA SER A 105 -4.52 0.77 18.06
C SER A 105 -5.64 0.54 17.04
N LYS A 106 -5.37 0.77 15.76
CA LYS A 106 -6.26 0.50 14.62
C LYS A 106 -5.99 -0.88 13.98
N GLY A 107 -5.08 -1.68 14.56
CA GLY A 107 -4.74 -3.02 14.08
C GLY A 107 -3.71 -3.05 12.94
N TYR A 108 -3.07 -1.93 12.63
CA TYR A 108 -2.07 -1.85 11.57
C TYR A 108 -0.65 -2.06 12.10
N GLU A 109 0.21 -2.61 11.26
CA GLU A 109 1.65 -2.73 11.48
C GLU A 109 2.41 -1.97 10.41
N TYR A 110 3.41 -1.18 10.84
CA TYR A 110 4.26 -0.42 9.94
C TYR A 110 5.20 -1.34 9.16
N VAL A 111 5.42 -1.02 7.88
CA VAL A 111 6.34 -1.76 7.00
C VAL A 111 7.54 -0.91 6.64
N ALA A 112 7.31 0.18 5.91
CA ALA A 112 8.33 1.07 5.39
C ALA A 112 7.67 2.39 4.96
N SER A 113 8.48 3.40 4.66
CA SER A 113 8.05 4.67 4.10
C SER A 113 8.64 4.85 2.71
N LEU A 114 7.89 5.46 1.80
CA LEU A 114 8.38 6.02 0.55
C LEU A 114 8.65 7.51 0.76
N LYS A 115 9.91 7.93 0.69
CA LYS A 115 10.26 9.36 0.63
C LYS A 115 10.15 9.86 -0.81
N LEU A 116 9.73 11.11 -0.96
CA LEU A 116 9.51 11.79 -2.24
C LEU A 116 10.30 13.10 -2.26
N GLU A 117 11.04 13.34 -3.35
CA GLU A 117 11.75 14.60 -3.64
C GLU A 117 11.28 15.16 -5.00
#